data_AF-A0A1B0FEV4-F1
#
_entry.id   AF-A0A1B0FEV4-F1
#
_cell.length_a   1.000
_cell.length_b   1.000
_cell.length_c   1.000
_cell.angle_alpha   90.00
_cell.angle_beta   90.00
_cell.angle_gamma   90.00
#
_symmetry.space_group_name_H-M   'P 1'
#
loop_
_entity.id
_entity.type
_entity.pdbx_description
1 polymer ?
#
loop_
_entity_poly.entity_id
_entity_poly.type
_entity_poly.pdbx_seq_one_letter_code
_entity_poly.pdbx_strand_id
1 'polypeptide(L)' 'MIAAANTATDTAVWASATPAVTTAGPHEKRLLHALLDNYNSLERPVVNESDPLQLSFGLTLMQIIDVAIDVVEIP' A
#
# COMPACT_ATOMS: atom_id res chain seq x y z
N MET A 1 -19.49 36.23 46.98
CA MET A 1 -19.94 35.81 45.63
C MET A 1 -18.85 36.22 44.65
N ILE A 2 -17.95 35.26 44.39
CA ILE A 2 -16.93 35.09 43.35
C ILE A 2 -16.07 36.30 42.95
N ALA A 3 -14.78 36.11 43.22
CA ALA A 3 -13.66 37.00 42.95
C ALA A 3 -13.13 36.86 41.51
N ALA A 4 -12.56 37.98 41.04
CA ALA A 4 -11.36 38.06 40.21
C ALA A 4 -11.42 37.45 38.79
N ALA A 5 -11.74 38.33 37.82
CA ALA A 5 -11.56 38.12 36.39
C ALA A 5 -10.06 38.13 36.05
N ASN A 6 -9.41 36.98 36.24
CA ASN A 6 -7.99 36.81 35.95
C ASN A 6 -7.87 36.10 34.62
N THR A 7 -7.58 36.88 33.58
CA THR A 7 -6.54 36.58 32.59
C THR A 7 -6.34 35.09 32.25
N ALA A 8 -7.28 34.51 31.49
CA ALA A 8 -7.13 33.17 30.93
C ALA A 8 -7.04 33.19 29.39
N THR A 9 -6.64 34.32 28.79
CA THR A 9 -6.47 34.43 27.33
C THR A 9 -5.05 34.10 26.85
N ASP A 10 -4.11 33.72 27.72
CA ASP A 10 -2.68 33.71 27.36
C ASP A 10 -2.00 32.32 27.29
N THR A 11 -2.74 31.22 27.28
CA THR A 11 -2.08 29.90 27.23
C THR A 11 -2.81 28.88 26.37
N ALA A 12 -3.00 29.14 25.07
CA ALA A 12 -3.27 28.05 24.11
C ALA A 12 -3.00 28.39 22.63
N VAL A 13 -2.20 29.41 22.30
CA VAL A 13 -1.87 29.74 20.89
C VAL A 13 -0.89 28.71 20.28
N TRP A 14 -0.33 27.81 21.09
CA TRP A 14 0.63 26.79 20.67
C TRP A 14 0.01 25.42 20.38
N ALA A 15 -1.30 25.23 20.62
CA ALA A 15 -2.03 24.07 20.10
C ALA A 15 -2.22 24.26 18.60
N SER A 16 -1.08 24.17 17.92
CA SER A 16 -0.88 23.62 16.60
C SER A 16 -2.16 23.54 15.80
N ALA A 17 -2.20 24.38 14.76
CA ALA A 17 -2.82 24.01 13.51
C ALA A 17 -2.36 22.58 13.16
N THR A 18 -3.06 21.58 13.69
CA THR A 18 -3.04 20.24 13.17
C THR A 18 -3.55 20.44 11.74
N PRO A 19 -2.74 20.12 10.73
CA PRO A 19 -3.17 20.31 9.37
C PRO A 19 -4.49 19.56 9.24
N ALA A 20 -5.50 20.25 8.70
CA ALA A 20 -6.84 19.73 8.46
C ALA A 20 -6.75 18.24 8.18
N VAL A 21 -7.33 17.43 9.09
CA VAL A 21 -7.31 15.95 9.05
C VAL A 21 -7.42 15.53 7.60
N THR A 22 -6.29 15.05 7.05
CA THR A 22 -6.18 14.81 5.62
C THR A 22 -7.32 13.89 5.20
N THR A 23 -8.20 14.37 4.31
CA THR A 23 -9.39 13.61 3.89
C THR A 23 -9.02 12.36 3.10
N ALA A 24 -7.76 12.23 2.70
CA ALA A 24 -7.24 11.07 1.98
C ALA A 24 -7.29 9.77 2.81
N GLY A 25 -7.00 9.82 4.11
CA GLY A 25 -6.94 8.60 4.94
C GLY A 25 -8.29 7.84 5.06
N PRO A 26 -9.39 8.51 5.45
CA PRO A 26 -10.70 7.85 5.55
C PRO A 26 -11.25 7.33 4.22
N HIS A 27 -10.99 8.04 3.12
CA HIS A 27 -11.48 7.66 1.79
C HIS A 27 -10.68 6.50 1.20
N GLU A 28 -9.37 6.45 1.43
CA GLU A 28 -8.49 5.33 1.09
C GLU A 28 -8.92 4.07 1.83
N LYS A 29 -9.11 4.16 3.16
CA LYS A 29 -9.57 3.03 3.97
C LYS A 29 -10.93 2.49 3.49
N ARG A 30 -11.87 3.38 3.17
CA ARG A 30 -13.19 3.00 2.62
C ARG A 30 -13.06 2.27 1.28
N LEU A 31 -12.18 2.73 0.39
CA LEU A 31 -11.94 2.11 -0.90
C LEU A 31 -11.30 0.72 -0.75
N LEU A 32 -10.33 0.58 0.15
CA LEU A 32 -9.69 -0.72 0.43
C LEU A 32 -10.70 -1.75 0.93
N HIS A 33 -11.57 -1.38 1.87
CA HIS A 33 -12.65 -2.26 2.33
C HIS A 33 -13.61 -2.62 1.19
N ALA A 34 -14.04 -1.64 0.39
CA ALA A 34 -14.95 -1.89 -0.72
C ALA A 34 -14.39 -2.84 -1.79
N LEU A 35 -13.07 -2.86 -2.00
CA LEU A 35 -12.41 -3.71 -3.00
C LEU A 35 -12.01 -5.08 -2.46
N LEU A 36 -11.61 -5.20 -1.19
CA LEU A 36 -11.00 -6.42 -0.65
C LEU A 36 -11.93 -7.26 0.23
N ASP A 37 -12.97 -6.69 0.84
CA ASP A 37 -13.84 -7.43 1.78
C ASP A 37 -14.55 -8.63 1.12
N ASN A 38 -14.79 -8.57 -0.20
CA ASN A 38 -15.44 -9.64 -0.98
C ASN A 38 -14.53 -10.27 -2.05
N TYR A 39 -13.22 -10.00 -2.02
CA TYR A 39 -12.28 -10.54 -3.00
C TYR A 39 -11.78 -11.93 -2.56
N ASN A 40 -12.11 -12.98 -3.32
CA ASN A 40 -11.64 -14.33 -3.05
C ASN A 40 -10.33 -14.60 -3.81
N SER A 41 -9.21 -14.71 -3.10
CA SER A 41 -7.89 -15.01 -3.69
C SER A 41 -7.77 -16.44 -4.23
N LEU A 42 -8.68 -17.33 -3.87
CA LEU A 42 -8.76 -18.70 -4.39
C LEU A 42 -9.54 -18.76 -5.70
N GLU A 43 -10.33 -17.73 -6.01
CA GLU A 43 -11.05 -17.63 -7.28
C GLU A 43 -10.22 -16.90 -8.32
N ARG A 44 -10.25 -17.41 -9.54
CA ARG A 44 -9.58 -16.78 -10.66
C ARG A 44 -10.34 -15.48 -11.00
N PRO A 45 -9.66 -14.33 -11.15
CA PRO A 45 -10.32 -13.05 -11.39
C PRO A 45 -10.76 -12.93 -12.87
N VAL A 46 -11.77 -13.71 -13.27
CA VAL A 46 -12.37 -13.67 -14.61
C VAL A 46 -13.89 -13.67 -14.49
N VAL A 47 -14.55 -12.82 -15.27
CA VAL A 47 -16.02 -12.78 -15.33
C VAL A 47 -16.57 -14.01 -16.09
N ASN A 48 -15.80 -14.51 -17.05
CA ASN A 48 -16.14 -15.69 -17.84
C ASN A 48 -15.10 -16.79 -17.60
N GLU A 49 -15.54 -17.99 -17.22
CA GLU A 49 -14.64 -19.11 -16.98
C GLU A 49 -13.92 -19.64 -18.24
N SER A 50 -14.45 -19.31 -19.41
CA SER A 50 -13.89 -19.73 -20.70
C SER A 50 -12.77 -18.84 -21.21
N ASP A 51 -12.59 -17.64 -20.65
CA ASP A 51 -11.61 -16.67 -21.14
C ASP A 51 -10.22 -16.91 -20.52
N PRO A 52 -9.17 -17.11 -21.34
CA PRO A 52 -7.82 -17.29 -20.82
C PRO A 52 -7.24 -15.97 -20.28
N LEU A 53 -6.54 -16.04 -19.16
CA LEU A 53 -5.76 -14.90 -18.65
C LEU A 53 -4.44 -14.79 -19.44
N GLN A 54 -4.18 -13.62 -20.01
CA GLN A 54 -2.89 -13.31 -20.64
C GLN A 54 -1.92 -12.81 -19.57
N LEU A 55 -0.84 -13.55 -19.35
CA LEU A 55 0.22 -13.18 -18.41
C LEU A 55 1.47 -12.77 -19.17
N SER A 56 1.93 -11.55 -18.92
CA SER A 56 3.20 -11.05 -19.46
C SER A 56 4.30 -11.31 -18.43
N PHE A 57 5.22 -12.21 -18.76
CA PHE A 57 6.40 -12.48 -17.94
C PHE A 57 7.59 -11.65 -18.42
N GLY A 58 8.21 -10.91 -17.49
CA GLY A 58 9.48 -10.25 -17.70
C GLY A 58 10.52 -10.85 -16.77
N LEU A 59 11.69 -11.20 -17.30
CA LEU A 59 12.84 -11.59 -16.50
C LEU A 59 13.90 -10.49 -16.60
N THR A 60 14.40 -10.07 -15.45
CA THR A 60 15.54 -9.15 -15.37
C THR A 60 16.73 -9.91 -14.84
N LEU A 61 17.80 -9.99 -15.64
CA LEU A 61 19.07 -10.55 -15.18
C LEU A 61 19.70 -9.57 -14.18
N MET A 62 19.89 -10.01 -12.93
CA MET A 62 20.57 -9.20 -11.91
C MET A 62 22.08 -9.45 -11.95
N GLN A 63 22.52 -10.70 -11.77
CA GLN A 63 23.92 -11.10 -11.88
C GLN A 63 24.03 -12.60 -12.19
N ILE A 64 25.04 -12.99 -12.97
CA ILE A 64 25.42 -14.40 -13.15
C ILE A 64 26.38 -14.77 -12.02
N ILE A 65 26.02 -15.80 -11.24
CA ILE A 65 26.79 -16.23 -10.05
C ILE A 65 27.96 -17.12 -10.47
N ASP A 66 27.71 -18.09 -11.35
CA ASP A 66 28.74 -18.97 -11.91
C ASP A 66 28.21 -19.62 -13.20
N VAL A 67 29.11 -19.93 -14.13
CA VAL A 67 28.80 -20.69 -15.36
C VAL A 67 29.59 -21.98 -15.33
N ALA A 68 28.89 -23.11 -15.17
CA ALA A 68 29.54 -24.42 -15.25
C ALA A 68 30.00 -24.67 -16.69
N ILE A 69 31.29 -24.40 -16.95
CA ILE A 69 31.96 -24.88 -18.16
C ILE A 69 32.38 -26.32 -17.87
N ASP A 70 31.53 -27.25 -18.30
CA ASP A 70 31.92 -28.64 -18.42
C ASP A 70 32.80 -28.73 -19.68
N VAL A 71 34.12 -28.81 -19.49
CA VAL A 71 35.03 -29.20 -20.57
C VAL A 71 34.72 -30.67 -20.86
N VAL A 72 33.89 -30.92 -21.88
CA VAL A 72 33.76 -32.25 -22.47
C VAL A 72 35.12 -32.61 -23.03
N GLU A 73 35.87 -33.44 -22.29
CA GLU A 73 37.05 -34.08 -22.83
C GLU A 73 36.57 -35.08 -23.88
N ILE A 74 36.77 -34.73 -25.16
CA ILE A 74 36.42 -35.58 -26.29
C ILE A 74 37.48 -36.70 -26.37
N PRO A 75 37.09 -37.99 -26.47
CA PRO A 75 38.03 -39.11 -26.59
C PRO A 75 38.82 -39.09 -27.92
#